data_AF-A0A355RLN9-F1
#
_entry.id   AF-A0A355RLN9-F1
#
_cell.length_a   1.000
_cell.length_b   1.000
_cell.length_c   1.000
_cell.angle_alpha   90.00
_cell.angle_beta   90.00
_cell.angle_gamma   90.00
#
_symmetry.space_group_name_H-M   'P 1'
#
loop_
_entity.id
_entity.type
_entity.pdbx_description
1 polymer ?
#
loop_
_entity_poly.entity_id
_entity_poly.type
_entity_poly.pdbx_seq_one_letter_code
_entity_poly.pdbx_strand_id
1 'polypeptide(L)'
;MKKGIILLLPFLLLSCGKGNSTQEENAITLVDMVGRNVTFVPNKIKRIVCIGAGALRLYSYIGDLSLLSGVERVDVEGDNSNKFGFVNNSLALRPYKIINHSFWDNLPSCGMGGPKSQVVEKEAIINCDPDLIISLYSQDKAGMDELSSTLNVPVLTLSYGNNEAFDENIKKSLSLLGKALGKETRAKKLIDYIKGIEEDLRIRSSGISKEDKPSIYLGCQANYGLKSFESSTAGYNVFNAAGVRNYLDDLGLEGYQKSVNLEYLVNKSPDKIILDAGGLGLFKNDYANKEKREIFNSIEAIKKEEVYIQMPYNSYYTNLEIAYCDAYNAGMVSFPERYKDIDIKEKANEITNMLLGTPFYDNPNRDDDISDQMLGGFRKINMPLEDFLNEYVK
;
A
#
# COMPACT_ATOMS: atom_id res chain seq x y z
N MET A 1 -16.54 -36.16 -89.36
CA MET A 1 -15.16 -35.71 -89.04
C MET A 1 -15.27 -34.44 -88.20
N LYS A 2 -15.27 -34.57 -86.87
CA LYS A 2 -15.44 -33.45 -85.94
C LYS A 2 -14.06 -32.85 -85.61
N LYS A 3 -13.89 -31.56 -85.89
CA LYS A 3 -12.74 -30.75 -85.47
C LYS A 3 -12.95 -30.32 -84.01
N GLY A 4 -11.92 -30.51 -83.18
CA GLY A 4 -11.90 -30.12 -81.78
C GLY A 4 -11.72 -28.62 -81.60
N ILE A 5 -12.34 -28.09 -80.55
CA ILE A 5 -12.02 -26.79 -79.97
C ILE A 5 -11.64 -27.04 -78.51
N ILE A 6 -10.39 -26.72 -78.20
CA ILE A 6 -9.78 -26.73 -76.87
C ILE A 6 -10.12 -25.38 -76.23
N LEU A 7 -10.76 -25.39 -75.07
CA LEU A 7 -10.93 -24.20 -74.22
C LEU A 7 -9.92 -24.30 -73.07
N LEU A 8 -8.91 -23.42 -73.07
CA LEU A 8 -7.95 -23.27 -71.98
C LEU A 8 -8.61 -22.52 -70.79
N LEU A 9 -8.56 -23.13 -69.61
CA LEU A 9 -8.83 -22.50 -68.32
C LEU A 9 -7.55 -21.79 -67.81
N PRO A 10 -7.61 -20.56 -67.27
CA PRO A 10 -6.44 -19.95 -66.64
C PRO A 10 -6.24 -20.49 -65.23
N PHE A 11 -5.05 -21.06 -64.97
CA PHE A 11 -4.55 -21.40 -63.64
C PHE A 11 -4.22 -20.11 -62.88
N LEU A 12 -5.01 -19.79 -61.84
CA LEU A 12 -4.65 -18.81 -60.81
C LEU A 12 -3.64 -19.46 -59.86
N LEU A 13 -2.36 -19.12 -60.03
CA LEU A 13 -1.31 -19.41 -59.06
C LEU A 13 -1.48 -18.47 -57.85
N LEU A 14 -2.11 -18.97 -56.79
CA LEU A 14 -1.97 -18.36 -55.46
C LEU A 14 -0.53 -18.54 -54.99
N SER A 15 0.24 -17.45 -55.05
CA SER A 15 1.53 -17.35 -54.38
C SER A 15 1.29 -17.34 -52.86
N CYS A 16 1.51 -18.48 -52.21
CA CYS A 16 1.67 -18.56 -50.76
C CYS A 16 2.96 -17.83 -50.37
N GLY A 17 2.87 -16.53 -50.15
CA GLY A 17 3.85 -15.81 -49.35
C GLY A 17 3.81 -16.32 -47.92
N LYS A 18 4.72 -17.26 -47.60
CA LYS A 18 5.12 -17.53 -46.21
C LYS A 18 5.73 -16.24 -45.66
N GLY A 19 4.89 -15.42 -45.02
CA GLY A 19 5.39 -14.43 -44.08
C GLY A 19 6.07 -15.18 -42.95
N ASN A 20 7.40 -15.08 -42.88
CA ASN A 20 8.16 -15.43 -41.69
C ASN A 20 7.74 -14.46 -40.58
N SER A 21 6.68 -14.77 -39.84
CA SER A 21 6.52 -14.26 -38.49
C SER A 21 7.42 -15.10 -37.60
N THR A 22 8.65 -14.67 -37.41
CA THR A 22 9.45 -15.07 -36.25
C THR A 22 8.72 -14.57 -35.02
N GLN A 23 7.74 -15.34 -34.52
CA GLN A 23 7.35 -15.28 -33.13
C GLN A 23 8.64 -15.49 -32.34
N GLU A 24 9.08 -14.49 -31.57
CA GLU A 24 10.20 -14.70 -30.65
C GLU A 24 9.84 -15.90 -29.78
N GLU A 25 10.60 -16.99 -29.91
CA GLU A 25 10.39 -18.20 -29.12
C GLU A 25 10.29 -17.78 -27.64
N ASN A 26 9.15 -18.08 -27.01
CA ASN A 26 8.81 -17.82 -25.61
C ASN A 26 8.29 -16.40 -25.25
N ALA A 27 7.80 -15.60 -26.20
CA ALA A 27 7.00 -14.43 -25.86
C ALA A 27 5.68 -14.84 -25.17
N ILE A 28 5.32 -14.14 -24.09
CA ILE A 28 4.02 -14.28 -23.42
C ILE A 28 3.24 -12.97 -23.53
N THR A 29 1.90 -13.07 -23.49
CA THR A 29 1.01 -11.93 -23.41
C THR A 29 0.20 -12.00 -22.12
N LEU A 30 0.23 -10.93 -21.33
CA LEU A 30 -0.56 -10.79 -20.10
C LEU A 30 -1.55 -9.65 -20.25
N VAL A 31 -2.73 -9.79 -19.64
CA VAL A 31 -3.68 -8.69 -19.48
C VAL A 31 -3.35 -7.97 -18.18
N ASP A 32 -2.99 -6.69 -18.26
CA ASP A 32 -2.67 -5.89 -17.10
C ASP A 32 -3.92 -5.37 -16.35
N MET A 33 -3.73 -4.68 -15.23
CA MET A 33 -4.83 -4.24 -14.37
C MET A 33 -5.67 -3.09 -14.96
N VAL A 34 -5.29 -2.57 -16.14
CA VAL A 34 -6.06 -1.57 -16.90
C VAL A 34 -6.60 -2.15 -18.23
N GLY A 35 -6.55 -3.48 -18.37
CA GLY A 35 -7.12 -4.21 -19.49
C GLY A 35 -6.35 -4.03 -20.79
N ARG A 36 -5.02 -3.88 -20.73
CA ARG A 36 -4.12 -3.88 -21.90
C ARG A 36 -3.45 -5.23 -22.06
N ASN A 37 -3.21 -5.62 -23.31
CA ASN A 37 -2.37 -6.78 -23.63
C ASN A 37 -0.91 -6.35 -23.66
N VAL A 38 -0.10 -6.85 -22.74
CA VAL A 38 1.32 -6.56 -22.62
C VAL A 38 2.10 -7.80 -23.03
N THR A 39 2.92 -7.69 -24.08
CA THR A 39 3.68 -8.82 -24.64
C THR A 39 5.17 -8.60 -24.42
N PHE A 40 5.86 -9.63 -23.92
CA PHE A 40 7.31 -9.61 -23.65
C PHE A 40 7.86 -11.03 -23.54
N VAL A 41 9.20 -11.19 -23.55
CA VAL A 41 9.88 -12.47 -23.35
C VAL A 41 10.44 -12.52 -21.92
N PRO A 42 9.87 -13.30 -20.99
CA PRO A 42 10.24 -13.26 -19.57
C PRO A 42 11.73 -13.45 -19.31
N ASN A 43 12.38 -14.39 -20.02
CA ASN A 43 13.81 -14.69 -19.84
C ASN A 43 14.75 -13.55 -20.28
N LYS A 44 14.25 -12.59 -21.08
CA LYS A 44 15.00 -11.41 -21.51
C LYS A 44 14.91 -10.24 -20.52
N ILE A 45 14.02 -10.30 -19.53
CA ILE A 45 13.93 -9.25 -18.52
C ILE A 45 15.15 -9.34 -17.59
N LYS A 46 16.00 -8.32 -17.62
CA LYS A 46 17.19 -8.14 -16.76
C LYS A 46 17.22 -6.79 -16.06
N ARG A 47 16.50 -5.80 -16.59
CA ARG A 47 16.45 -4.42 -16.11
C ARG A 47 15.00 -3.99 -15.94
N ILE A 48 14.62 -3.60 -14.73
CA ILE A 48 13.26 -3.22 -14.36
C ILE A 48 13.29 -1.84 -13.73
N VAL A 49 12.30 -1.02 -14.08
CA VAL A 49 11.97 0.19 -13.32
C VAL A 49 10.54 0.11 -12.81
N CYS A 50 10.32 0.65 -11.62
CA CYS A 50 8.99 0.77 -11.03
C CYS A 50 8.61 2.25 -10.94
N ILE A 51 7.43 2.62 -11.43
CA ILE A 51 6.95 4.01 -11.45
C ILE A 51 5.55 4.15 -10.82
N GLY A 52 5.34 5.26 -10.12
CA GLY A 52 4.10 5.57 -9.41
C GLY A 52 4.04 5.00 -7.99
N ALA A 53 3.30 5.72 -7.13
CA ALA A 53 3.19 5.45 -5.70
C ALA A 53 2.75 4.02 -5.41
N GLY A 54 3.62 3.20 -4.83
CA GLY A 54 3.32 1.81 -4.45
C GLY A 54 3.70 0.74 -5.49
N ALA A 55 4.17 1.11 -6.69
CA ALA A 55 4.70 0.15 -7.67
C ALA A 55 5.94 -0.58 -7.13
N LEU A 56 6.95 0.16 -6.67
CA LEU A 56 8.17 -0.41 -6.10
C LEU A 56 7.87 -1.25 -4.84
N ARG A 57 6.87 -0.85 -4.06
CA ARG A 57 6.41 -1.62 -2.91
C ARG A 57 5.85 -2.99 -3.31
N LEU A 58 4.89 -3.06 -4.23
CA LEU A 58 4.35 -4.35 -4.70
C LEU A 58 5.44 -5.22 -5.34
N TYR A 59 6.35 -4.58 -6.09
CA TYR A 59 7.51 -5.27 -6.64
C TYR A 59 8.38 -5.87 -5.53
N SER A 60 8.66 -5.14 -4.46
CA SER A 60 9.52 -5.61 -3.36
C SER A 60 9.00 -6.84 -2.62
N TYR A 61 7.69 -7.11 -2.66
CA TYR A 61 7.14 -8.32 -2.02
C TYR A 61 7.41 -9.61 -2.83
N ILE A 62 7.59 -9.51 -4.15
CA ILE A 62 7.62 -10.67 -5.07
C ILE A 62 8.90 -10.73 -5.90
N GLY A 63 9.33 -9.59 -6.41
CA GLY A 63 10.36 -9.43 -7.43
C GLY A 63 11.77 -9.64 -6.89
N ASP A 64 12.71 -9.72 -7.84
CA ASP A 64 14.13 -9.77 -7.54
C ASP A 64 14.69 -8.34 -7.59
N LEU A 65 15.00 -7.79 -6.43
CA LEU A 65 15.46 -6.40 -6.32
C LEU A 65 16.77 -6.13 -7.08
N SER A 66 17.57 -7.17 -7.37
CA SER A 66 18.80 -7.02 -8.17
C SER A 66 18.55 -6.71 -9.64
N LEU A 67 17.31 -6.89 -10.13
CA LEU A 67 16.93 -6.53 -11.50
C LEU A 67 16.53 -5.05 -11.63
N LEU A 68 16.47 -4.29 -10.54
CA LEU A 68 16.19 -2.86 -10.63
C LEU A 68 17.33 -2.14 -11.36
N SER A 69 17.00 -1.39 -12.41
CA SER A 69 17.96 -0.57 -13.16
C SER A 69 17.79 0.93 -12.91
N GLY A 70 16.74 1.33 -12.21
CA GLY A 70 16.46 2.70 -11.81
C GLY A 70 15.28 2.79 -10.85
N VAL A 71 15.29 3.81 -10.00
CA VAL A 71 14.25 4.04 -8.98
C VAL A 71 13.86 5.53 -8.96
N GLU A 72 12.59 5.81 -8.66
CA GLU A 72 12.11 7.18 -8.51
C GLU A 72 12.81 7.86 -7.33
N ARG A 73 13.19 9.12 -7.50
CA ARG A 73 14.05 9.83 -6.55
C ARG A 73 13.43 9.94 -5.15
N VAL A 74 12.10 9.96 -5.04
CA VAL A 74 11.35 9.93 -3.78
C VAL A 74 11.69 8.72 -2.89
N ASP A 75 12.11 7.60 -3.47
CA ASP A 75 12.48 6.36 -2.75
C ASP A 75 13.96 6.26 -2.41
N VAL A 76 14.80 7.17 -2.92
CA VAL A 76 16.23 7.25 -2.61
C VAL A 76 16.52 8.33 -1.58
N GLU A 77 15.85 9.48 -1.72
CA GLU A 77 16.15 10.65 -0.90
C GLU A 77 15.73 10.45 0.55
N GLY A 78 16.54 10.89 1.50
CA GLY A 78 16.22 10.92 2.93
C GLY A 78 15.11 11.92 3.26
N ASP A 79 15.14 12.49 4.48
CA ASP A 79 14.19 13.56 4.82
C ASP A 79 14.39 14.75 3.88
N ASN A 80 13.39 14.95 3.02
CA ASN A 80 13.41 15.97 1.99
C ASN A 80 11.98 16.44 1.71
N SER A 81 11.26 16.73 2.79
CA SER A 81 9.84 17.08 2.75
C SER A 81 9.53 18.33 1.92
N ASN A 82 10.48 19.26 1.80
CA ASN A 82 10.36 20.41 0.90
C ASN A 82 10.19 19.96 -0.57
N LYS A 83 10.99 18.98 -1.00
CA LYS A 83 11.03 18.49 -2.39
C LYS A 83 9.91 17.48 -2.68
N PHE A 84 9.66 16.53 -1.79
CA PHE A 84 8.68 15.44 -2.01
C PHE A 84 7.38 15.56 -1.22
N GLY A 85 7.17 16.68 -0.53
CA GLY A 85 6.05 16.84 0.38
C GLY A 85 6.16 15.89 1.56
N PHE A 86 5.01 15.56 2.16
CA PHE A 86 4.96 14.79 3.39
C PHE A 86 5.44 13.33 3.26
N VAL A 87 5.68 12.82 2.05
CA VAL A 87 6.10 11.42 1.80
C VAL A 87 7.54 11.12 2.22
N ASN A 88 8.40 12.15 2.27
CA ASN A 88 9.75 12.05 2.82
C ASN A 88 9.87 12.76 4.16
N ASN A 89 8.78 12.93 4.91
CA ASN A 89 8.87 13.33 6.30
C ASN A 89 9.40 12.14 7.15
N SER A 90 10.15 12.41 8.21
CA SER A 90 10.68 11.37 9.12
C SER A 90 9.61 10.47 9.74
N LEU A 91 8.35 10.93 9.83
CA LEU A 91 7.21 10.16 10.33
C LEU A 91 6.43 9.43 9.22
N ALA A 92 6.85 9.57 7.95
CA ALA A 92 6.18 8.97 6.79
C ALA A 92 6.79 7.60 6.45
N LEU A 93 6.48 6.60 7.28
CA LEU A 93 7.09 5.29 7.24
C LEU A 93 6.86 4.56 5.91
N ARG A 94 7.93 3.98 5.37
CA ARG A 94 7.91 3.08 4.21
C ARG A 94 8.82 1.88 4.49
N PRO A 95 8.30 0.80 5.10
CA PRO A 95 9.11 -0.35 5.51
C PRO A 95 9.91 -0.97 4.36
N TYR A 96 9.32 -1.12 3.17
CA TYR A 96 10.04 -1.64 2.01
C TYR A 96 11.29 -0.80 1.67
N LYS A 97 11.22 0.53 1.87
CA LYS A 97 12.36 1.42 1.66
C LYS A 97 13.41 1.24 2.73
N ILE A 98 13.02 1.26 4.01
CA ILE A 98 13.94 1.09 5.14
C ILE A 98 14.68 -0.25 5.09
N ILE A 99 14.01 -1.31 4.62
CA ILE A 99 14.59 -2.65 4.56
C ILE A 99 15.51 -2.80 3.36
N ASN A 100 15.12 -2.27 2.19
CA ASN A 100 15.74 -2.66 0.93
C ASN A 100 16.51 -1.53 0.23
N HIS A 101 16.63 -0.32 0.80
CA HIS A 101 17.25 0.83 0.15
C HIS A 101 18.64 0.55 -0.45
N SER A 102 19.44 -0.29 0.19
CA SER A 102 20.77 -0.69 -0.29
C SER A 102 20.79 -1.31 -1.69
N PHE A 103 19.67 -1.89 -2.16
CA PHE A 103 19.54 -2.40 -3.53
C PHE A 103 19.48 -1.28 -4.57
N TRP A 104 19.11 -0.05 -4.21
CA TRP A 104 18.83 1.01 -5.17
C TRP A 104 19.40 2.39 -4.87
N ASP A 105 20.03 2.60 -3.72
CA ASP A 105 20.60 3.92 -3.34
C ASP A 105 21.53 4.50 -4.43
N ASN A 106 22.25 3.62 -5.13
CA ASN A 106 23.22 3.99 -6.16
C ASN A 106 22.68 3.87 -7.60
N LEU A 107 21.40 3.52 -7.79
CA LEU A 107 20.80 3.40 -9.12
C LEU A 107 20.46 4.79 -9.70
N PRO A 108 20.45 4.92 -11.04
CA PRO A 108 20.00 6.15 -11.69
C PRO A 108 18.53 6.44 -11.38
N SER A 109 18.15 7.71 -11.53
CA SER A 109 16.76 8.14 -11.36
C SER A 109 15.94 7.74 -12.58
N CYS A 110 14.84 7.00 -12.40
CA CYS A 110 13.84 6.80 -13.45
C CYS A 110 12.75 7.88 -13.46
N GLY A 111 12.95 8.94 -12.67
CA GLY A 111 12.05 10.07 -12.49
C GLY A 111 12.14 10.60 -11.06
N MET A 112 11.42 11.67 -10.76
CA MET A 112 11.27 12.24 -9.43
C MET A 112 10.32 11.41 -8.56
N GLY A 113 9.18 11.01 -9.13
CA GLY A 113 8.07 10.42 -8.39
C GLY A 113 7.50 11.35 -7.31
N GLY A 114 6.68 10.79 -6.42
CA GLY A 114 6.10 11.52 -5.30
C GLY A 114 4.86 12.35 -5.66
N PRO A 115 4.14 12.86 -4.64
CA PRO A 115 2.84 13.54 -4.83
C PRO A 115 2.95 14.88 -5.59
N LYS A 116 4.15 15.45 -5.71
CA LYS A 116 4.43 16.70 -6.43
C LYS A 116 4.87 16.49 -7.88
N SER A 117 5.26 15.27 -8.26
CA SER A 117 5.61 14.92 -9.65
C SER A 117 4.76 13.73 -10.09
N GLN A 118 3.60 14.03 -10.68
CA GLN A 118 2.64 13.03 -11.19
C GLN A 118 2.84 12.77 -12.70
N VAL A 119 3.82 13.42 -13.33
CA VAL A 119 4.12 13.26 -14.75
C VAL A 119 5.20 12.22 -14.91
N VAL A 120 4.99 11.29 -15.84
CA VAL A 120 5.97 10.25 -16.18
C VAL A 120 7.14 10.87 -16.95
N GLU A 121 8.35 10.73 -16.41
CA GLU A 121 9.58 11.30 -16.98
C GLU A 121 10.26 10.31 -17.95
N LYS A 122 9.75 10.25 -19.19
CA LYS A 122 10.18 9.28 -20.22
C LYS A 122 11.69 9.25 -20.46
N GLU A 123 12.36 10.41 -20.49
CA GLU A 123 13.81 10.52 -20.69
C GLU A 123 14.59 9.92 -19.51
N ALA A 124 14.12 10.13 -18.27
CA ALA A 124 14.74 9.52 -17.10
C ALA A 124 14.57 8.00 -17.13
N ILE A 125 13.37 7.51 -17.50
CA ILE A 125 13.08 6.09 -17.62
C ILE A 125 13.98 5.41 -18.65
N ILE A 126 14.09 5.94 -19.87
CA ILE A 126 14.86 5.30 -20.94
C ILE A 126 16.37 5.29 -20.65
N ASN A 127 16.87 6.29 -19.89
CA ASN A 127 18.26 6.32 -19.45
C ASN A 127 18.60 5.22 -18.42
N CYS A 128 17.60 4.60 -17.79
CA CYS A 128 17.76 3.40 -16.97
C CYS A 128 17.79 2.10 -17.81
N ASP A 129 17.64 2.20 -19.13
CA ASP A 129 17.64 1.08 -20.09
C ASP A 129 16.72 -0.10 -19.67
N PRO A 130 15.44 0.10 -19.32
CA PRO A 130 14.59 -0.98 -18.81
C PRO A 130 14.16 -1.96 -19.90
N ASP A 131 14.12 -3.24 -19.55
CA ASP A 131 13.47 -4.29 -20.35
C ASP A 131 11.97 -4.43 -20.01
N LEU A 132 11.56 -3.97 -18.83
CA LEU A 132 10.17 -3.94 -18.36
C LEU A 132 9.93 -2.75 -17.42
N ILE A 133 8.82 -2.04 -17.62
CA ILE A 133 8.34 -1.00 -16.71
C ILE A 133 7.16 -1.54 -15.91
N ILE A 134 7.23 -1.48 -14.58
CA ILE A 134 6.11 -1.79 -13.68
C ILE A 134 5.48 -0.47 -13.24
N SER A 135 4.19 -0.31 -13.48
CA SER A 135 3.48 0.96 -13.22
C SER A 135 2.35 0.79 -12.21
N LEU A 136 2.09 1.80 -11.38
CA LEU A 136 0.84 1.94 -10.62
C LEU A 136 -0.07 3.09 -11.09
N TYR A 137 0.12 3.61 -12.30
CA TYR A 137 -0.76 4.61 -12.91
C TYR A 137 -2.05 3.96 -13.47
N SER A 138 -2.79 3.27 -12.60
CA SER A 138 -3.97 2.46 -12.98
C SER A 138 -5.16 3.26 -13.49
N GLN A 139 -5.16 4.58 -13.33
CA GLN A 139 -6.19 5.48 -13.85
C GLN A 139 -5.82 6.08 -15.21
N ASP A 140 -4.60 5.86 -15.70
CA ASP A 140 -4.08 6.47 -16.92
C ASP A 140 -3.70 5.41 -17.97
N LYS A 141 -4.71 4.69 -18.46
CA LYS A 141 -4.50 3.66 -19.50
C LYS A 141 -3.81 4.25 -20.75
N ALA A 142 -4.28 5.41 -21.21
CA ALA A 142 -3.79 6.06 -22.43
C ALA A 142 -2.33 6.51 -22.28
N GLY A 143 -1.95 7.10 -21.14
CA GLY A 143 -0.57 7.47 -20.87
C GLY A 143 0.35 6.25 -20.76
N MET A 144 -0.13 5.12 -20.25
CA MET A 144 0.65 3.87 -20.24
C MET A 144 0.82 3.25 -21.64
N ASP A 145 -0.17 3.37 -22.52
CA ASP A 145 -0.05 3.00 -23.94
C ASP A 145 0.97 3.89 -24.66
N GLU A 146 0.89 5.20 -24.43
CA GLU A 146 1.82 6.18 -24.96
C GLU A 146 3.26 5.93 -24.47
N LEU A 147 3.45 5.66 -23.18
CA LEU A 147 4.74 5.36 -22.60
C LEU A 147 5.37 4.13 -23.25
N SER A 148 4.61 3.03 -23.33
CA SER A 148 5.10 1.78 -23.89
C SER A 148 5.51 1.92 -25.36
N SER A 149 4.68 2.61 -26.16
CA SER A 149 4.96 2.86 -27.58
C SER A 149 6.11 3.84 -27.81
N THR A 150 6.20 4.91 -27.01
CA THR A 150 7.27 5.92 -27.14
C THR A 150 8.63 5.32 -26.85
N LEU A 151 8.73 4.50 -25.79
CA LEU A 151 10.00 3.94 -25.34
C LEU A 151 10.32 2.60 -26.01
N ASN A 152 9.34 1.97 -26.68
CA ASN A 152 9.44 0.60 -27.17
C ASN A 152 9.83 -0.40 -26.07
N VAL A 153 9.26 -0.20 -24.87
CA VAL A 153 9.46 -1.05 -23.68
C VAL A 153 8.08 -1.50 -23.18
N PRO A 154 7.88 -2.79 -22.84
CA PRO A 154 6.61 -3.24 -22.27
C PRO A 154 6.34 -2.55 -20.92
N VAL A 155 5.10 -2.09 -20.73
CA VAL A 155 4.63 -1.49 -19.47
C VAL A 155 3.57 -2.39 -18.87
N LEU A 156 3.83 -2.98 -17.70
CA LEU A 156 2.89 -3.80 -16.94
C LEU A 156 2.26 -2.96 -15.81
N THR A 157 0.98 -2.59 -15.96
CA THR A 157 0.29 -1.75 -14.98
C THR A 157 -0.44 -2.60 -13.93
N LEU A 158 -0.16 -2.31 -12.67
CA LEU A 158 -0.76 -2.89 -11.48
C LEU A 158 -1.81 -1.95 -10.89
N SER A 159 -2.59 -2.43 -9.92
CA SER A 159 -3.57 -1.63 -9.19
C SER A 159 -3.78 -2.18 -7.78
N TYR A 160 -3.92 -1.30 -6.80
CA TYR A 160 -4.43 -1.68 -5.48
C TYR A 160 -5.96 -1.66 -5.43
N GLY A 161 -6.65 -1.17 -6.48
CA GLY A 161 -8.11 -1.05 -6.50
C GLY A 161 -8.62 0.24 -5.86
N ASN A 162 -9.85 0.19 -5.38
CA ASN A 162 -10.55 1.35 -4.81
C ASN A 162 -10.40 1.43 -3.30
N ASN A 163 -10.15 0.28 -2.66
CA ASN A 163 -9.86 0.20 -1.24
C ASN A 163 -8.34 0.16 -1.05
N GLU A 164 -7.84 1.07 -0.20
CA GLU A 164 -6.42 1.19 0.10
C GLU A 164 -5.78 -0.13 0.60
N ALA A 165 -6.51 -0.95 1.36
CA ALA A 165 -6.10 -2.27 1.83
C ALA A 165 -7.25 -3.28 1.64
N PHE A 166 -6.91 -4.58 1.62
CA PHE A 166 -7.87 -5.69 1.50
C PHE A 166 -8.72 -5.71 0.21
N ASP A 167 -8.40 -4.89 -0.79
CA ASP A 167 -9.02 -4.96 -2.11
C ASP A 167 -8.56 -6.20 -2.88
N GLU A 168 -9.48 -6.82 -3.62
CA GLU A 168 -9.17 -7.96 -4.49
C GLU A 168 -8.13 -7.63 -5.57
N ASN A 169 -8.04 -6.38 -6.01
CA ASN A 169 -7.08 -5.96 -7.02
C ASN A 169 -5.63 -6.03 -6.51
N ILE A 170 -5.38 -5.95 -5.19
CA ILE A 170 -4.05 -6.21 -4.61
C ILE A 170 -3.63 -7.65 -4.92
N LYS A 171 -4.48 -8.63 -4.61
CA LYS A 171 -4.21 -10.05 -4.86
C LYS A 171 -4.07 -10.35 -6.36
N LYS A 172 -4.86 -9.70 -7.22
CA LYS A 172 -4.71 -9.80 -8.68
C LYS A 172 -3.38 -9.21 -9.17
N SER A 173 -2.97 -8.05 -8.67
CA SER A 173 -1.67 -7.45 -8.99
C SER A 173 -0.49 -8.32 -8.56
N LEU A 174 -0.56 -8.91 -7.36
CA LEU A 174 0.44 -9.89 -6.90
C LEU A 174 0.49 -11.11 -7.82
N SER A 175 -0.67 -11.63 -8.24
CA SER A 175 -0.72 -12.75 -9.20
C SER A 175 -0.13 -12.38 -10.55
N LEU A 176 -0.42 -11.16 -11.04
CA LEU A 176 0.09 -10.65 -12.31
C LEU A 176 1.61 -10.50 -12.28
N LEU A 177 2.16 -9.92 -11.20
CA LEU A 177 3.61 -9.86 -10.96
C LEU A 177 4.23 -11.26 -10.91
N GLY A 178 3.60 -12.20 -10.21
CA GLY A 178 4.05 -13.58 -10.14
C GLY A 178 4.23 -14.20 -11.53
N LYS A 179 3.22 -14.05 -12.40
CA LYS A 179 3.27 -14.54 -13.78
C LYS A 179 4.31 -13.83 -14.64
N ALA A 180 4.43 -12.51 -14.49
CA ALA A 180 5.36 -11.71 -15.28
C ALA A 180 6.83 -12.02 -14.97
N LEU A 181 7.13 -12.35 -13.71
CA LEU A 181 8.49 -12.52 -13.21
C LEU A 181 8.90 -13.99 -13.01
N GLY A 182 8.04 -14.96 -13.35
CA GLY A 182 8.28 -16.38 -13.04
C GLY A 182 8.36 -16.66 -11.53
N LYS A 183 7.58 -15.92 -10.74
CA LYS A 183 7.53 -15.97 -9.27
C LYS A 183 6.15 -16.41 -8.77
N GLU A 184 5.44 -17.25 -9.52
CA GLU A 184 4.08 -17.70 -9.22
C GLU A 184 3.98 -18.39 -7.86
N THR A 185 4.98 -19.19 -7.47
CA THR A 185 5.01 -19.83 -6.14
C THR A 185 5.05 -18.79 -5.01
N ARG A 186 5.88 -17.74 -5.16
CA ARG A 186 5.95 -16.64 -4.17
C ARG A 186 4.66 -15.84 -4.15
N ALA A 187 4.13 -15.48 -5.31
CA ALA A 187 2.87 -14.77 -5.43
C ALA A 187 1.72 -15.56 -4.79
N LYS A 188 1.63 -16.87 -5.06
CA LYS A 188 0.62 -17.75 -4.46
C LYS A 188 0.75 -17.78 -2.93
N LYS A 189 1.96 -17.94 -2.40
CA LYS A 189 2.20 -17.94 -0.94
C LYS A 189 1.71 -16.64 -0.29
N LEU A 190 1.99 -15.48 -0.89
CA LEU A 190 1.52 -14.20 -0.38
C LEU A 190 -0.01 -14.05 -0.48
N ILE A 191 -0.61 -14.44 -1.61
CA ILE A 191 -2.06 -14.35 -1.80
C ILE A 191 -2.79 -15.25 -0.82
N ASP A 192 -2.33 -16.48 -0.62
CA ASP A 192 -2.90 -17.41 0.36
C ASP A 192 -2.77 -16.86 1.78
N TYR A 193 -1.64 -16.23 2.11
CA TYR A 193 -1.43 -15.60 3.41
C TYR A 193 -2.38 -14.43 3.65
N ILE A 194 -2.55 -13.53 2.67
CA ILE A 194 -3.48 -12.40 2.74
C ILE A 194 -4.92 -12.90 2.93
N LYS A 195 -5.33 -13.94 2.18
CA LYS A 195 -6.65 -14.58 2.37
C LYS A 195 -6.80 -15.19 3.76
N GLY A 196 -5.74 -15.76 4.31
CA GLY A 196 -5.72 -16.26 5.69
C GLY A 196 -5.94 -15.15 6.71
N ILE A 197 -5.32 -13.98 6.53
CA ILE A 197 -5.57 -12.81 7.37
C ILE A 197 -7.03 -12.36 7.29
N GLU A 198 -7.55 -12.20 6.07
CA GLU A 198 -8.95 -11.78 5.84
C GLU A 198 -9.94 -12.73 6.53
N GLU A 199 -9.72 -14.04 6.42
CA GLU A 199 -10.57 -15.04 7.03
C GLU A 199 -10.45 -15.07 8.57
N ASP A 200 -9.23 -14.97 9.11
CA ASP A 200 -9.00 -14.94 10.56
C ASP A 200 -9.69 -13.73 11.22
N LEU A 201 -9.50 -12.52 10.66
CA LEU A 201 -10.16 -11.30 11.13
C LEU A 201 -11.70 -11.41 11.07
N ARG A 202 -12.22 -11.99 9.98
CA ARG A 202 -13.66 -12.22 9.82
C ARG A 202 -14.20 -13.21 10.86
N ILE A 203 -13.49 -14.31 11.13
CA ILE A 203 -13.91 -15.31 12.13
C ILE A 203 -13.94 -14.69 13.52
N ARG A 204 -12.90 -13.92 13.90
CA ARG A 204 -12.78 -13.34 15.24
C ARG A 204 -13.89 -12.34 15.56
N SER A 205 -14.37 -11.61 14.57
CA SER A 205 -15.47 -10.65 14.71
C SER A 205 -16.86 -11.27 14.45
N SER A 206 -16.93 -12.53 14.00
CA SER A 206 -18.20 -13.19 13.65
C SER A 206 -19.07 -13.48 14.87
N GLY A 207 -20.39 -13.35 14.70
CA GLY A 207 -21.38 -13.63 15.74
C GLY A 207 -21.49 -12.57 16.84
N ILE A 208 -20.76 -11.45 16.74
CA ILE A 208 -20.87 -10.31 17.65
C ILE A 208 -21.87 -9.32 17.04
N SER A 209 -22.97 -9.04 17.75
CA SER A 209 -23.97 -8.05 17.31
C SER A 209 -23.37 -6.64 17.27
N LYS A 210 -23.92 -5.71 16.47
CA LYS A 210 -23.37 -4.36 16.37
C LYS A 210 -23.40 -3.64 17.73
N GLU A 211 -24.45 -3.89 18.50
CA GLU A 211 -24.72 -3.29 19.80
C GLU A 211 -23.69 -3.72 20.85
N ASP A 212 -23.16 -4.95 20.74
CA ASP A 212 -22.14 -5.49 21.64
C ASP A 212 -20.71 -5.09 21.26
N LYS A 213 -20.51 -4.46 20.10
CA LYS A 213 -19.19 -3.96 19.67
C LYS A 213 -18.92 -2.58 20.29
N PRO A 214 -17.76 -2.36 20.92
CA PRO A 214 -17.38 -1.02 21.34
C PRO A 214 -17.22 -0.12 20.11
N SER A 215 -17.73 1.10 20.20
CA SER A 215 -17.56 2.14 19.20
C SER A 215 -16.15 2.73 19.28
N ILE A 216 -15.40 2.68 18.18
CA ILE A 216 -14.00 3.14 18.12
C ILE A 216 -13.86 4.35 17.20
N TYR A 217 -13.21 5.40 17.67
CA TYR A 217 -12.81 6.56 16.86
C TYR A 217 -11.35 6.42 16.41
N LEU A 218 -11.10 6.59 15.11
CA LEU A 218 -9.74 6.82 14.58
C LEU A 218 -9.45 8.32 14.62
N GLY A 219 -8.40 8.75 15.31
CA GLY A 219 -7.91 10.13 15.27
C GLY A 219 -6.54 10.25 14.59
N CYS A 220 -6.14 11.48 14.27
CA CYS A 220 -4.83 11.80 13.71
C CYS A 220 -4.54 11.19 12.33
N GLN A 221 -5.55 10.70 11.61
CA GLN A 221 -5.35 10.03 10.32
C GLN A 221 -4.71 10.98 9.31
N ALA A 222 -3.53 10.62 8.80
CA ALA A 222 -2.89 11.38 7.74
C ALA A 222 -3.72 11.30 6.45
N ASN A 223 -3.85 12.41 5.73
CA ASN A 223 -4.47 12.44 4.40
C ASN A 223 -3.89 13.60 3.58
N TYR A 224 -3.14 13.28 2.52
CA TYR A 224 -2.33 14.24 1.77
C TYR A 224 -1.49 15.17 2.68
N GLY A 225 -0.93 14.58 3.75
CA GLY A 225 -0.16 15.26 4.80
C GLY A 225 -0.61 14.87 6.20
N LEU A 226 0.23 15.18 7.18
CA LEU A 226 -0.05 14.90 8.59
C LEU A 226 -1.25 15.73 9.06
N LYS A 227 -2.06 15.16 9.95
CA LYS A 227 -3.26 15.81 10.50
C LYS A 227 -3.35 15.58 12.00
N SER A 228 -4.02 16.50 12.69
CA SER A 228 -4.28 16.41 14.13
C SER A 228 -5.49 15.51 14.43
N PHE A 229 -5.87 15.43 15.71
CA PHE A 229 -6.86 14.54 16.29
C PHE A 229 -8.20 14.46 15.54
N GLU A 230 -8.69 15.57 15.02
CA GLU A 230 -10.01 15.68 14.37
C GLU A 230 -10.06 15.02 12.97
N SER A 231 -8.91 14.65 12.41
CA SER A 231 -8.83 14.01 11.11
C SER A 231 -9.09 12.51 11.22
N SER A 232 -10.07 12.05 10.46
CA SER A 232 -10.62 10.70 10.59
C SER A 232 -11.36 10.28 9.32
N THR A 233 -11.84 9.04 9.26
CA THR A 233 -12.57 8.50 8.09
C THR A 233 -13.72 7.60 8.56
N ALA A 234 -14.92 7.85 8.03
CA ALA A 234 -16.02 6.91 8.07
C ALA A 234 -15.85 5.84 6.98
N GLY A 235 -16.33 4.62 7.21
CA GLY A 235 -16.09 3.49 6.31
C GLY A 235 -14.62 3.08 6.21
N TYR A 236 -13.85 3.29 7.27
CA TYR A 236 -12.42 3.00 7.33
C TYR A 236 -12.12 1.51 7.08
N ASN A 237 -11.41 1.22 5.98
CA ASN A 237 -11.25 -0.15 5.47
C ASN A 237 -10.58 -1.12 6.44
N VAL A 238 -9.61 -0.65 7.23
CA VAL A 238 -8.93 -1.46 8.25
C VAL A 238 -9.90 -1.88 9.36
N PHE A 239 -10.77 -0.97 9.82
CA PHE A 239 -11.82 -1.31 10.80
C PHE A 239 -12.84 -2.27 10.20
N ASN A 240 -13.25 -2.05 8.96
CA ASN A 240 -14.20 -2.92 8.26
C ASN A 240 -13.68 -4.36 8.17
N ALA A 241 -12.41 -4.54 7.78
CA ALA A 241 -11.77 -5.84 7.69
C ALA A 241 -11.70 -6.56 9.06
N ALA A 242 -11.43 -5.82 10.13
CA ALA A 242 -11.39 -6.34 11.50
C ALA A 242 -12.78 -6.48 12.16
N GLY A 243 -13.86 -6.08 11.46
CA GLY A 243 -15.23 -6.08 11.98
C GLY A 243 -15.47 -5.11 13.13
N VAL A 244 -14.64 -4.07 13.25
CA VAL A 244 -14.72 -3.02 14.27
C VAL A 244 -15.87 -2.07 13.96
N ARG A 245 -16.58 -1.62 15.00
CA ARG A 245 -17.62 -0.59 14.90
C ARG A 245 -16.99 0.79 14.91
N ASN A 246 -17.00 1.48 13.78
CA ASN A 246 -16.48 2.84 13.66
C ASN A 246 -17.47 3.85 14.23
N TYR A 247 -16.98 4.73 15.10
CA TYR A 247 -17.76 5.81 15.70
C TYR A 247 -18.40 6.76 14.67
N LEU A 248 -17.69 7.07 13.59
CA LEU A 248 -18.21 8.00 12.57
C LEU A 248 -19.35 7.40 11.76
N ASP A 249 -19.34 6.08 11.54
CA ASP A 249 -20.42 5.39 10.82
C ASP A 249 -21.73 5.44 11.63
N ASP A 250 -21.65 5.42 12.96
CA ASP A 250 -22.80 5.60 13.84
C ASP A 250 -23.36 7.03 13.87
N LEU A 251 -22.58 7.99 13.40
CA LEU A 251 -23.05 9.35 13.16
C LEU A 251 -23.65 9.52 11.75
N GLY A 252 -23.65 8.47 10.93
CA GLY A 252 -24.13 8.51 9.55
C GLY A 252 -23.21 9.29 8.62
N LEU A 253 -21.94 9.46 8.98
CA LEU A 253 -20.94 10.11 8.14
C LEU A 253 -20.41 9.13 7.08
N GLU A 254 -19.85 9.69 6.00
CA GLU A 254 -19.28 8.91 4.91
C GLU A 254 -17.92 9.48 4.50
N GLY A 255 -16.96 8.58 4.24
CA GLY A 255 -15.64 8.93 3.75
C GLY A 255 -14.81 9.79 4.72
N TYR A 256 -13.77 10.41 4.17
CA TYR A 256 -12.80 11.18 4.93
C TYR A 256 -13.39 12.46 5.53
N GLN A 257 -13.15 12.66 6.82
CA GLN A 257 -13.52 13.84 7.60
C GLN A 257 -12.25 14.63 7.92
N LYS A 258 -12.13 15.84 7.35
CA LYS A 258 -10.96 16.71 7.59
C LYS A 258 -10.88 17.22 9.04
N SER A 259 -12.04 17.46 9.65
CA SER A 259 -12.16 17.89 11.05
C SER A 259 -13.52 17.45 11.56
N VAL A 260 -13.51 16.45 12.43
CA VAL A 260 -14.66 16.00 13.21
C VAL A 260 -14.93 16.99 14.34
N ASN A 261 -16.20 17.33 14.57
CA ASN A 261 -16.58 18.23 15.64
C ASN A 261 -16.29 17.63 17.03
N LEU A 262 -15.40 18.28 17.79
CA LEU A 262 -14.99 17.85 19.13
C LEU A 262 -16.15 17.83 20.14
N GLU A 263 -17.16 18.69 19.99
CA GLU A 263 -18.34 18.68 20.87
C GLU A 263 -19.11 17.36 20.75
N TYR A 264 -19.14 16.73 19.57
CA TYR A 264 -19.75 15.41 19.42
C TYR A 264 -18.96 14.35 20.19
N LEU A 265 -17.63 14.41 20.14
CA LEU A 265 -16.75 13.48 20.88
C LEU A 265 -16.82 13.68 22.39
N VAL A 266 -17.13 14.90 22.86
CA VAL A 266 -17.38 15.18 24.28
C VAL A 266 -18.76 14.67 24.71
N ASN A 267 -19.82 15.02 23.96
CA ASN A 267 -21.20 14.74 24.35
C ASN A 267 -21.61 13.27 24.14
N LYS A 268 -21.11 12.65 23.06
CA LYS A 268 -21.35 11.26 22.70
C LYS A 268 -19.99 10.62 22.45
N SER A 269 -19.25 10.37 23.51
CA SER A 269 -17.89 9.84 23.40
C SER A 269 -17.87 8.44 22.78
N PRO A 270 -16.87 8.11 21.92
CA PRO A 270 -16.61 6.72 21.56
C PRO A 270 -16.20 5.93 22.81
N ASP A 271 -16.30 4.60 22.75
CA ASP A 271 -15.83 3.74 23.85
C ASP A 271 -14.30 3.71 23.92
N LYS A 272 -13.64 3.78 22.74
CA LYS A 272 -12.18 3.73 22.61
C LYS A 272 -11.69 4.66 21.49
N ILE A 273 -10.44 5.08 21.59
CA ILE A 273 -9.77 5.90 20.57
C ILE A 273 -8.50 5.19 20.09
N ILE A 274 -8.35 5.09 18.77
CA ILE A 274 -7.08 4.71 18.13
C ILE A 274 -6.51 5.96 17.47
N LEU A 275 -5.26 6.31 17.79
CA LEU A 275 -4.54 7.43 17.19
C LEU A 275 -3.54 6.92 16.17
N ASP A 276 -3.58 7.48 14.97
CA ASP A 276 -2.52 7.28 13.98
C ASP A 276 -1.25 8.01 14.42
N ALA A 277 -0.16 7.26 14.59
CA ALA A 277 1.10 7.79 15.10
C ALA A 277 1.68 8.91 14.22
N GLY A 278 1.41 8.91 12.91
CA GLY A 278 1.91 9.93 12.00
C GLY A 278 1.42 11.35 12.33
N GLY A 279 0.22 11.48 12.92
CA GLY A 279 -0.37 12.78 13.26
C GLY A 279 -0.07 13.29 14.66
N LEU A 280 0.60 12.49 15.50
CA LEU A 280 0.76 12.81 16.93
C LEU A 280 1.55 14.09 17.21
N GLY A 281 2.52 14.46 16.36
CA GLY A 281 3.23 15.73 16.52
C GLY A 281 2.32 16.95 16.38
N LEU A 282 1.37 16.91 15.44
CA LEU A 282 0.36 17.98 15.30
C LEU A 282 -0.65 17.94 16.43
N PHE A 283 -1.04 16.74 16.86
CA PHE A 283 -1.93 16.60 18.01
C PHE A 283 -1.30 17.14 19.30
N LYS A 284 -0.02 16.90 19.55
CA LYS A 284 0.74 17.49 20.67
C LYS A 284 0.67 19.02 20.64
N ASN A 285 0.86 19.64 19.47
CA ASN A 285 0.77 21.09 19.32
C ASN A 285 -0.64 21.62 19.64
N ASP A 286 -1.68 20.92 19.20
CA ASP A 286 -3.06 21.27 19.56
C ASP A 286 -3.34 21.07 21.05
N TYR A 287 -2.83 19.99 21.64
CA TYR A 287 -2.97 19.68 23.05
C TYR A 287 -2.22 20.68 23.94
N ALA A 288 -1.18 21.33 23.43
CA ALA A 288 -0.47 22.40 24.13
C ALA A 288 -1.36 23.65 24.36
N ASN A 289 -2.36 23.90 23.50
CA ASN A 289 -3.34 24.95 23.70
C ASN A 289 -4.30 24.58 24.86
N LYS A 290 -4.45 25.49 25.84
CA LYS A 290 -5.23 25.22 27.06
C LYS A 290 -6.70 24.90 26.79
N GLU A 291 -7.36 25.66 25.94
CA GLU A 291 -8.79 25.47 25.64
C GLU A 291 -9.02 24.13 24.92
N LYS A 292 -8.20 23.81 23.92
CA LYS A 292 -8.25 22.50 23.24
C LYS A 292 -7.96 21.36 24.20
N ARG A 293 -6.99 21.51 25.09
CA ARG A 293 -6.66 20.51 26.11
C ARG A 293 -7.82 20.20 27.03
N GLU A 294 -8.53 21.22 27.51
CA GLU A 294 -9.73 21.05 28.34
C GLU A 294 -10.82 20.29 27.60
N ILE A 295 -10.99 20.55 26.29
CA ILE A 295 -11.92 19.80 25.43
C ILE A 295 -11.49 18.34 25.30
N PHE A 296 -10.24 18.06 24.94
CA PHE A 296 -9.75 16.69 24.80
C PHE A 296 -9.87 15.90 26.11
N ASN A 297 -9.51 16.51 27.24
CA ASN A 297 -9.64 15.89 28.56
C ASN A 297 -11.10 15.74 29.03
N SER A 298 -12.07 16.33 28.33
CA SER A 298 -13.49 16.12 28.59
C SER A 298 -14.06 14.89 27.88
N ILE A 299 -13.37 14.35 26.86
CA ILE A 299 -13.75 13.15 26.12
C ILE A 299 -13.63 11.92 27.04
N GLU A 300 -14.71 11.14 27.16
CA GLU A 300 -14.80 10.02 28.10
C GLU A 300 -13.76 8.93 27.86
N ALA A 301 -13.50 8.55 26.60
CA ALA A 301 -12.46 7.57 26.28
C ALA A 301 -11.04 8.04 26.72
N ILE A 302 -10.75 9.34 26.64
CA ILE A 302 -9.47 9.90 27.11
C ILE A 302 -9.40 9.86 28.64
N LYS A 303 -10.47 10.27 29.35
CA LYS A 303 -10.53 10.20 30.83
C LYS A 303 -10.40 8.78 31.38
N LYS A 304 -10.91 7.79 30.64
CA LYS A 304 -10.81 6.36 30.97
C LYS A 304 -9.50 5.72 30.51
N GLU A 305 -8.61 6.50 29.89
CA GLU A 305 -7.34 6.02 29.32
C GLU A 305 -7.54 4.89 28.31
N GLU A 306 -8.67 4.86 27.59
CA GLU A 306 -8.96 3.92 26.50
C GLU A 306 -8.44 4.46 25.16
N VAL A 307 -7.16 4.82 25.16
CA VAL A 307 -6.45 5.41 24.01
C VAL A 307 -5.32 4.48 23.56
N TYR A 308 -5.27 4.23 22.26
CA TYR A 308 -4.38 3.25 21.63
C TYR A 308 -3.68 3.87 20.43
N ILE A 309 -2.55 3.28 20.02
CA ILE A 309 -1.76 3.71 18.87
C ILE A 309 -1.89 2.70 17.73
N GLN A 310 -2.10 3.21 16.51
CA GLN A 310 -1.85 2.50 15.25
C GLN A 310 -0.66 3.14 14.52
N MET A 311 -0.07 2.42 13.57
CA MET A 311 1.05 2.93 12.79
C MET A 311 0.57 3.55 11.47
N PRO A 312 1.24 4.59 10.93
CA PRO A 312 0.87 5.18 9.65
C PRO A 312 1.19 4.22 8.52
N TYR A 313 0.18 3.80 7.76
CA TYR A 313 0.36 2.88 6.63
C TYR A 313 0.22 3.54 5.26
N ASN A 314 -0.18 4.82 5.14
CA ASN A 314 -0.59 5.41 3.86
C ASN A 314 0.47 6.30 3.15
N SER A 315 1.72 6.27 3.61
CA SER A 315 2.82 7.00 2.96
C SER A 315 3.23 6.36 1.62
N TYR A 316 3.11 7.14 0.54
CA TYR A 316 3.36 6.72 -0.84
C TYR A 316 2.51 5.51 -1.25
N TYR A 317 1.19 5.62 -1.04
CA TYR A 317 0.23 4.52 -1.11
C TYR A 317 0.35 3.55 0.08
N THR A 318 -0.52 2.54 0.13
CA THR A 318 -0.65 1.62 1.26
C THR A 318 0.59 0.73 1.46
N ASN A 319 1.15 0.78 2.66
CA ASN A 319 2.09 -0.18 3.22
C ASN A 319 1.27 -1.35 3.80
N LEU A 320 1.08 -2.40 2.99
CA LEU A 320 0.15 -3.50 3.29
C LEU A 320 0.50 -4.21 4.59
N GLU A 321 1.80 -4.40 4.85
CA GLU A 321 2.29 -4.99 6.08
C GLU A 321 1.81 -4.21 7.32
N ILE A 322 1.82 -2.88 7.27
CA ILE A 322 1.36 -2.04 8.38
C ILE A 322 -0.16 -2.13 8.48
N ALA A 323 -0.88 -1.96 7.37
CA ALA A 323 -2.35 -1.99 7.36
C ALA A 323 -2.93 -3.32 7.89
N TYR A 324 -2.26 -4.44 7.59
CA TYR A 324 -2.65 -5.75 8.13
C TYR A 324 -2.37 -5.84 9.63
N CYS A 325 -1.24 -5.32 10.10
CA CYS A 325 -0.98 -5.23 11.54
C CYS A 325 -1.99 -4.31 12.25
N ASP A 326 -2.34 -3.17 11.67
CA ASP A 326 -3.34 -2.25 12.19
C ASP A 326 -4.71 -2.92 12.33
N ALA A 327 -5.08 -3.80 11.38
CA ALA A 327 -6.32 -4.56 11.45
C ALA A 327 -6.34 -5.54 12.64
N TYR A 328 -5.23 -6.25 12.89
CA TYR A 328 -5.11 -7.09 14.09
C TYR A 328 -5.13 -6.25 15.36
N ASN A 329 -4.41 -5.13 15.40
CA ASN A 329 -4.43 -4.21 16.54
C ASN A 329 -5.85 -3.69 16.81
N ALA A 330 -6.56 -3.22 15.79
CA ALA A 330 -7.94 -2.76 15.93
C ALA A 330 -8.89 -3.87 16.41
N GLY A 331 -8.71 -5.09 15.91
CA GLY A 331 -9.42 -6.28 16.39
C GLY A 331 -9.14 -6.60 17.86
N MET A 332 -7.87 -6.53 18.29
CA MET A 332 -7.47 -6.72 19.69
C MET A 332 -8.06 -5.64 20.61
N VAL A 333 -8.06 -4.39 20.15
CA VAL A 333 -8.67 -3.27 20.89
C VAL A 333 -10.17 -3.46 21.04
N SER A 334 -10.86 -3.92 19.99
CA SER A 334 -12.32 -4.09 20.01
C SER A 334 -12.77 -5.36 20.73
N PHE A 335 -12.05 -6.48 20.55
CA PHE A 335 -12.45 -7.82 20.97
C PHE A 335 -11.34 -8.57 21.73
N PRO A 336 -10.79 -8.03 22.84
CA PRO A 336 -9.59 -8.59 23.48
C PRO A 336 -9.72 -10.09 23.83
N GLU A 337 -10.89 -10.53 24.26
CA GLU A 337 -11.16 -11.93 24.58
C GLU A 337 -11.02 -12.88 23.39
N ARG A 338 -11.25 -12.40 22.17
CA ARG A 338 -11.12 -13.16 20.91
C ARG A 338 -9.70 -13.17 20.36
N TYR A 339 -8.77 -12.43 20.96
CA TYR A 339 -7.38 -12.30 20.51
C TYR A 339 -6.38 -12.66 21.62
N LYS A 340 -6.79 -13.39 22.67
CA LYS A 340 -5.90 -13.82 23.76
C LYS A 340 -4.71 -14.68 23.31
N ASP A 341 -4.85 -15.32 22.15
CA ASP A 341 -3.84 -16.14 21.48
C ASP A 341 -2.85 -15.32 20.64
N ILE A 342 -3.07 -14.01 20.49
CA ILE A 342 -2.26 -13.14 19.64
C ILE A 342 -1.47 -12.15 20.49
N ASP A 343 -0.14 -12.20 20.37
CA ASP A 343 0.74 -11.08 20.69
C ASP A 343 0.92 -10.20 19.45
N ILE A 344 0.73 -8.88 19.60
CA ILE A 344 0.76 -7.97 18.46
C ILE A 344 2.16 -7.80 17.85
N LYS A 345 3.23 -7.91 18.66
CA LYS A 345 4.60 -7.83 18.15
C LYS A 345 4.95 -9.08 17.36
N GLU A 346 4.61 -10.25 17.89
CA GLU A 346 4.81 -11.53 17.19
C GLU A 346 4.01 -11.55 15.88
N LYS A 347 2.73 -11.14 15.91
CA LYS A 347 1.90 -11.06 14.70
C LYS A 347 2.46 -10.06 13.68
N ALA A 348 2.94 -8.91 14.13
CA ALA A 348 3.57 -7.95 13.24
C ALA A 348 4.84 -8.49 12.60
N ASN A 349 5.68 -9.19 13.37
CA ASN A 349 6.87 -9.86 12.86
C ASN A 349 6.52 -10.97 11.85
N GLU A 350 5.47 -11.74 12.10
CA GLU A 350 4.96 -12.76 11.17
C GLU A 350 4.55 -12.14 9.82
N ILE A 351 3.72 -11.09 9.86
CA ILE A 351 3.22 -10.39 8.66
C ILE A 351 4.38 -9.79 7.88
N THR A 352 5.26 -9.08 8.57
CA THR A 352 6.35 -8.31 7.94
C THR A 352 7.44 -9.21 7.40
N ASN A 353 7.74 -10.32 8.07
CA ASN A 353 8.58 -11.36 7.53
C ASN A 353 7.95 -12.04 6.31
N MET A 354 6.63 -12.27 6.31
CA MET A 354 5.96 -12.83 5.14
C MET A 354 6.07 -11.92 3.92
N LEU A 355 5.82 -10.61 4.06
CA LEU A 355 5.83 -9.67 2.94
C LEU A 355 7.25 -9.21 2.54
N LEU A 356 8.10 -8.87 3.51
CA LEU A 356 9.39 -8.19 3.30
C LEU A 356 10.61 -9.01 3.79
N GLY A 357 10.39 -10.18 4.38
CA GLY A 357 11.48 -11.03 4.88
C GLY A 357 12.22 -10.47 6.10
N THR A 358 11.66 -9.48 6.78
CA THR A 358 12.29 -8.79 7.91
C THR A 358 11.26 -8.51 9.01
N PRO A 359 11.55 -8.85 10.29
CA PRO A 359 10.68 -8.50 11.41
C PRO A 359 10.72 -6.99 11.71
N PHE A 360 9.63 -6.46 12.27
CA PHE A 360 9.47 -5.06 12.68
C PHE A 360 9.99 -4.76 14.08
N TYR A 361 9.85 -5.73 14.98
CA TYR A 361 10.25 -5.65 16.39
C TYR A 361 11.38 -6.64 16.66
N ASP A 362 12.26 -6.27 17.59
CA ASP A 362 13.31 -7.10 18.18
C ASP A 362 14.18 -7.77 17.10
N ASN A 363 14.54 -7.02 16.06
CA ASN A 363 15.28 -7.59 14.93
C ASN A 363 16.76 -7.81 15.30
N PRO A 364 17.27 -9.06 15.25
CA PRO A 364 18.63 -9.35 15.69
C PRO A 364 19.72 -8.79 14.76
N ASN A 365 19.34 -8.30 13.57
CA ASN A 365 20.27 -7.85 12.53
C ASN A 365 20.23 -6.33 12.29
N ARG A 366 19.45 -5.57 13.07
CA ARG A 366 19.42 -4.10 13.03
C ARG A 366 19.15 -3.50 14.41
N ASP A 367 19.78 -2.36 14.67
CA ASP A 367 19.62 -1.61 15.91
C ASP A 367 18.48 -0.56 15.83
N ASP A 368 17.83 -0.43 14.66
CA ASP A 368 16.80 0.57 14.34
C ASP A 368 15.46 -0.08 13.96
N ASP A 369 14.86 -0.81 14.91
CA ASP A 369 13.57 -1.45 14.67
C ASP A 369 12.54 -0.49 14.08
N ILE A 370 11.77 -0.99 13.12
CA ILE A 370 10.78 -0.18 12.40
C ILE A 370 9.73 0.36 13.38
N SER A 371 9.42 -0.41 14.43
CA SER A 371 8.54 0.00 15.52
C SER A 371 9.06 1.19 16.34
N ASP A 372 10.38 1.31 16.51
CA ASP A 372 10.98 2.38 17.31
C ASP A 372 10.84 3.74 16.64
N GLN A 373 10.87 3.75 15.31
CA GLN A 373 10.57 4.94 14.51
C GLN A 373 9.11 5.39 14.69
N MET A 374 8.22 4.52 15.18
CA MET A 374 6.78 4.74 15.36
C MET A 374 6.37 4.72 16.84
N LEU A 375 7.18 5.32 17.70
CA LEU A 375 6.90 5.47 19.14
C LEU A 375 6.72 4.14 19.88
N GLY A 376 7.46 3.12 19.48
CA GLY A 376 7.38 1.76 20.03
C GLY A 376 6.22 0.92 19.45
N GLY A 377 5.58 1.39 18.38
CA GLY A 377 4.59 0.64 17.61
C GLY A 377 3.21 0.52 18.26
N PHE A 378 2.60 -0.65 18.13
CA PHE A 378 1.22 -0.92 18.56
C PHE A 378 1.13 -1.02 20.08
N ARG A 379 0.37 -0.13 20.73
CA ARG A 379 0.18 -0.16 22.19
C ARG A 379 -1.04 0.61 22.66
N LYS A 380 -1.52 0.24 23.85
CA LYS A 380 -2.34 1.12 24.69
C LYS A 380 -1.44 2.19 25.33
N ILE A 381 -1.94 3.41 25.45
CA ILE A 381 -1.29 4.46 26.24
C ILE A 381 -1.64 4.20 27.72
N ASN A 382 -0.67 3.67 28.48
CA ASN A 382 -0.86 3.27 29.89
C ASN A 382 -0.41 4.37 30.88
N MET A 383 -0.68 5.63 30.53
CA MET A 383 -0.33 6.82 31.31
C MET A 383 -1.25 7.97 30.88
N PRO A 384 -1.30 9.09 31.62
CA PRO A 384 -2.02 10.27 31.18
C PRO A 384 -1.59 10.68 29.77
N LEU A 385 -2.56 11.01 28.91
CA LEU A 385 -2.30 11.35 27.50
C LEU A 385 -1.31 12.52 27.36
N GLU A 386 -1.37 13.49 28.28
CA GLU A 386 -0.42 14.61 28.30
C GLU A 386 1.03 14.14 28.50
N ASP A 387 1.26 13.23 29.45
CA ASP A 387 2.58 12.71 29.76
C ASP A 387 3.13 11.93 28.57
N PHE A 388 2.29 11.09 27.94
CA PHE A 388 2.65 10.38 26.73
C PHE A 388 3.08 11.32 25.59
N LEU A 389 2.29 12.37 25.32
CA LEU A 389 2.59 13.34 24.28
C LEU A 389 3.90 14.09 24.58
N ASN A 390 4.16 14.40 25.84
CA ASN A 390 5.37 15.11 26.25
C ASN A 390 6.62 14.23 26.20
N GLU A 391 6.54 12.97 26.64
CA GLU A 391 7.66 12.04 26.77
C GLU A 391 8.03 11.37 25.44
N TYR A 392 7.05 10.93 24.65
CA TYR A 392 7.30 10.06 23.48
C TYR A 392 7.25 10.81 22.15
N VAL A 393 6.39 11.82 22.01
CA VAL A 393 6.20 12.51 20.74
C VAL A 393 7.22 13.65 20.60
N LYS A 394 8.16 13.52 19.67
CA LYS A 394 9.24 14.50 19.44
C LYS A 394 8.78 15.71 18.64
#